data_AF-A0A9W6UIQ6-F1
#
_entry.id   AF-A0A9W6UIQ6-F1
#
_cell.length_a   1.000
_cell.length_b   1.000
_cell.length_c   1.000
_cell.angle_alpha   90.00
_cell.angle_beta   90.00
_cell.angle_gamma   90.00
#
_symmetry.space_group_name_H-M   'P 1'
#
loop_
_entity.id
_entity.type
_entity.pdbx_description
1 polymer ?
#
loop_
_entity_poly.entity_id
_entity_poly.type
_entity_poly.pdbx_seq_one_letter_code
_entity_poly.pdbx_strand_id
1 'polypeptide(L)'
;MYPAVSSIPVSSPRSAAGLLGAAALGAVLVLSGCSSAEDIAPVSATDDTASTGAQAAAVELPPAGAQFDYQLGGAYTPPEGTEIVVRDSTAQPAAGLYSVCYVNGFQTQPGDRDLWLGERADLILREGGQPVIDPSWPSEFILDTSTADKRERIAAIMQDSITACADKGFDAVEIDNLDTFYRFDELLTMDHNIAMSTFYADMAHSAGMAIAQKNTVELEERGRDEVGFDFAIAETCAQWNECGDYVDVYGEHVLAVEYTDAQDRVPFAQVCAASDSPESLILRDRNLVPAGRSGYHYETC
;
A
#
# COMPACT_ATOMS: atom_id res chain seq x y z
N MET A 1 18.55 10.00 1.32
CA MET A 1 18.22 9.84 2.75
C MET A 1 16.80 10.34 2.85
N TYR A 2 15.86 9.42 2.73
CA TYR A 2 14.44 9.71 2.71
C TYR A 2 14.01 9.99 4.15
N PRO A 3 13.43 11.16 4.47
CA PRO A 3 12.70 11.29 5.72
C PRO A 3 11.44 10.45 5.60
N ALA A 4 11.21 9.57 6.56
CA ALA A 4 9.98 8.76 6.64
C ALA A 4 8.73 9.66 6.72
N VAL A 5 7.59 9.13 6.28
CA VAL A 5 6.38 9.90 5.95
C VAL A 5 5.90 10.68 7.17
N SER A 6 5.75 12.00 7.03
CA SER A 6 5.12 12.85 8.04
C SER A 6 3.62 12.92 7.75
N SER A 7 2.83 12.05 8.37
CA SER A 7 1.36 12.16 8.42
C SER A 7 0.95 13.52 9.01
N ILE A 8 0.20 14.33 8.25
CA ILE A 8 -0.35 15.64 8.65
C ILE A 8 -1.68 15.42 9.40
N PRO A 9 -2.05 16.22 10.43
CA PRO A 9 -3.21 15.96 11.27
C PRO A 9 -4.56 16.14 10.58
N VAL A 10 -5.49 15.23 10.84
CA VAL A 10 -6.91 15.38 10.50
C VAL A 10 -7.73 15.72 11.75
N SER A 11 -8.53 16.77 11.66
CA SER A 11 -9.63 17.02 12.59
C SER A 11 -10.93 16.46 11.99
N SER A 12 -11.49 15.41 12.60
CA SER A 12 -12.73 14.76 12.14
C SER A 12 -13.94 15.72 12.23
N PRO A 13 -14.75 15.89 11.16
CA PRO A 13 -16.07 16.48 11.30
C PRO A 13 -17.03 15.45 11.92
N ARG A 14 -17.61 15.80 13.07
CA ARG A 14 -18.68 15.04 13.75
C ARG A 14 -19.84 14.75 12.80
N SER A 15 -20.17 13.48 12.62
CA SER A 15 -21.35 13.02 11.89
C SER A 15 -22.64 13.54 12.51
N ALA A 16 -23.41 14.33 11.75
CA ALA A 16 -24.79 14.68 12.09
C ALA A 16 -25.73 13.63 11.48
N ALA A 17 -26.36 12.84 12.34
CA ALA A 17 -27.41 11.89 11.96
C ALA A 17 -28.63 12.62 11.36
N GLY A 18 -28.94 12.34 10.09
CA GLY A 18 -30.17 12.76 9.43
C GLY A 18 -31.10 11.56 9.19
N LEU A 19 -32.26 11.57 9.83
CA LEU A 19 -33.32 10.57 9.63
C LEU A 19 -33.86 10.61 8.19
N LEU A 20 -33.88 9.47 7.51
CA LEU A 20 -34.62 9.27 6.26
C LEU A 20 -35.99 8.65 6.56
N GLY A 21 -37.03 9.38 6.14
CA GLY A 21 -38.42 8.96 6.21
C GLY A 21 -38.81 8.04 5.07
N ALA A 22 -39.64 7.03 5.39
CA ALA A 22 -40.24 6.10 4.46
C ALA A 22 -41.40 6.73 3.66
N ALA A 23 -41.52 6.35 2.38
CA ALA A 23 -42.78 6.37 1.63
C ALA A 23 -42.73 5.32 0.52
N ALA A 24 -43.89 4.77 0.20
CA ALA A 24 -44.09 3.42 -0.30
C ALA A 24 -44.74 3.36 -1.71
N LEU A 25 -44.64 2.16 -2.31
CA LEU A 25 -45.50 1.51 -3.31
C LEU A 25 -45.54 2.03 -4.77
N GLY A 26 -45.41 1.09 -5.72
CA GLY A 26 -45.91 1.28 -7.09
C GLY A 26 -45.54 0.23 -8.16
N ALA A 27 -46.23 -0.91 -8.14
CA ALA A 27 -46.68 -1.72 -9.29
C ALA A 27 -45.70 -2.48 -10.21
N VAL A 28 -46.02 -3.78 -10.33
CA VAL A 28 -45.53 -4.83 -11.23
C VAL A 28 -46.08 -4.65 -12.65
N LEU A 29 -45.27 -4.94 -13.67
CA LEU A 29 -45.74 -5.40 -14.99
C LEU A 29 -44.76 -6.41 -15.59
N VAL A 30 -45.23 -7.64 -15.69
CA VAL A 30 -44.58 -8.79 -16.34
C VAL A 30 -44.87 -8.73 -17.84
N LEU A 31 -43.85 -8.85 -18.68
CA LEU A 31 -44.00 -9.19 -20.09
C LEU A 31 -43.00 -10.29 -20.46
N SER A 32 -43.53 -11.50 -20.58
CA SER A 32 -42.89 -12.68 -21.15
C SER A 32 -42.76 -12.52 -22.67
N GLY A 33 -41.55 -12.72 -23.20
CA GLY A 33 -41.29 -12.80 -24.63
C GLY A 33 -40.53 -14.09 -24.95
N CYS A 34 -41.27 -15.10 -25.41
CA CYS A 34 -40.72 -16.34 -25.97
C CYS A 34 -40.15 -16.11 -27.37
N SER A 35 -38.99 -16.69 -27.68
CA SER A 35 -38.62 -16.99 -29.07
C SER A 35 -37.72 -18.24 -29.11
N SER A 36 -38.35 -19.29 -29.63
CA SER A 36 -37.88 -20.51 -30.30
C SER A 36 -36.43 -20.97 -30.13
N ALA A 37 -36.30 -22.16 -29.55
CA ALA A 37 -35.19 -23.07 -29.73
C ALA A 37 -35.24 -23.68 -31.15
N GLU A 38 -34.11 -23.67 -31.85
CA GLU A 38 -33.86 -24.53 -33.00
C GLU A 38 -32.93 -25.67 -32.59
N ASP A 39 -33.37 -26.89 -32.89
CA ASP A 39 -32.69 -28.14 -32.67
C ASP A 39 -31.35 -28.20 -33.43
N ILE A 40 -30.25 -28.36 -32.70
CA ILE A 40 -28.99 -28.86 -33.27
C ILE A 40 -28.61 -30.14 -32.52
N ALA A 41 -28.47 -31.20 -33.30
CA ALA A 41 -28.15 -32.56 -32.89
C ALA A 41 -26.88 -32.66 -32.02
N PRO A 42 -26.80 -33.64 -31.09
CA PRO A 42 -25.62 -33.82 -30.26
C PRO A 42 -24.51 -34.47 -31.09
N VAL A 43 -23.46 -33.71 -31.41
CA VAL A 43 -22.17 -34.27 -31.82
C VAL A 43 -21.42 -34.65 -30.56
N SER A 44 -21.16 -35.95 -30.39
CA SER A 44 -20.23 -36.48 -29.40
C SER A 44 -18.83 -35.95 -29.70
N ALA A 45 -18.38 -34.97 -28.92
CA ALA A 45 -16.98 -34.59 -28.81
C ALA A 45 -16.51 -34.98 -27.42
N THR A 46 -15.73 -36.05 -27.36
CA THR A 46 -14.86 -36.37 -26.23
C THR A 46 -13.70 -35.37 -26.26
N ASP A 47 -13.82 -34.29 -25.51
CA ASP A 47 -12.70 -33.43 -25.14
C ASP A 47 -12.67 -33.31 -23.61
N ASP A 48 -12.10 -34.32 -22.96
CA ASP A 48 -11.55 -34.20 -21.61
C ASP A 48 -10.23 -33.42 -21.70
N THR A 49 -10.30 -32.15 -22.07
CA THR A 49 -9.26 -31.19 -21.66
C THR A 49 -9.72 -30.62 -20.33
N ALA A 50 -9.37 -31.32 -19.26
CA ALA A 50 -9.34 -30.74 -17.94
C ALA A 50 -8.46 -29.49 -18.00
N SER A 51 -9.11 -28.34 -18.11
CA SER A 51 -8.52 -27.04 -17.81
C SER A 51 -8.17 -27.09 -16.32
N THR A 52 -6.95 -27.54 -16.01
CA THR A 52 -6.29 -27.18 -14.78
C THR A 52 -6.04 -25.68 -14.89
N GLY A 53 -7.05 -24.88 -14.52
CA GLY A 53 -6.81 -23.51 -14.14
C GLY A 53 -5.69 -23.56 -13.12
N ALA A 54 -4.52 -23.02 -13.48
CA ALA A 54 -3.45 -22.82 -12.54
C ALA A 54 -4.06 -21.93 -11.45
N GLN A 55 -4.41 -22.55 -10.33
CA GLN A 55 -4.76 -21.82 -9.13
C GLN A 55 -3.49 -21.02 -8.82
N ALA A 56 -3.55 -19.70 -8.97
CA ALA A 56 -2.45 -18.83 -8.60
C ALA A 56 -2.01 -19.27 -7.20
N ALA A 57 -0.73 -19.62 -7.06
CA ALA A 57 -0.21 -19.97 -5.75
C ALA A 57 -0.48 -18.77 -4.83
N ALA A 58 -1.07 -19.02 -3.66
CA ALA A 58 -1.20 -17.97 -2.66
C ALA A 58 0.20 -17.43 -2.36
N VAL A 59 0.35 -16.11 -2.38
CA VAL A 59 1.58 -15.44 -1.99
C VAL A 59 1.88 -15.74 -0.53
N GLU A 60 3.16 -15.82 -0.17
CA GLU A 60 3.58 -15.98 1.23
C GLU A 60 3.35 -14.66 1.98
N LEU A 61 2.68 -14.72 3.13
CA LEU A 61 2.46 -13.54 3.98
C LEU A 61 3.64 -13.37 4.95
N PRO A 62 3.90 -12.15 5.44
CA PRO A 62 4.89 -11.94 6.48
C PRO A 62 4.55 -12.79 7.72
N PRO A 63 5.54 -13.41 8.39
CA PRO A 63 5.32 -14.13 9.64
C PRO A 63 4.52 -13.30 10.65
N ALA A 64 3.39 -13.84 11.10
CA ALA A 64 2.48 -13.18 12.04
C ALA A 64 3.17 -12.89 13.37
N GLY A 65 2.98 -11.67 13.88
CA GLY A 65 3.54 -11.21 15.16
C GLY A 65 5.06 -11.23 15.25
N ALA A 66 5.75 -11.32 14.11
CA ALA A 66 7.19 -11.45 14.10
C ALA A 66 7.89 -10.09 14.27
N GLN A 67 9.06 -10.12 14.92
CA GLN A 67 9.91 -8.96 15.07
C GLN A 67 10.42 -8.51 13.70
N PHE A 68 10.26 -7.22 13.40
CA PHE A 68 10.72 -6.64 12.13
C PHE A 68 11.70 -5.49 12.31
N ASP A 69 12.33 -5.06 11.22
CA ASP A 69 13.17 -3.86 11.17
C ASP A 69 12.98 -3.09 9.86
N TYR A 70 12.87 -1.76 9.97
CA TYR A 70 12.64 -0.85 8.86
C TYR A 70 13.94 -0.11 8.48
N GLN A 71 14.51 -0.49 7.33
CA GLN A 71 15.88 -0.14 6.93
C GLN A 71 15.92 0.68 5.62
N LEU A 72 15.17 1.79 5.54
CA LEU A 72 15.17 2.66 4.35
C LEU A 72 16.35 3.64 4.28
N GLY A 73 16.95 4.00 5.42
CA GLY A 73 18.16 4.82 5.48
C GLY A 73 19.43 4.08 5.02
N GLY A 74 19.31 2.79 4.73
CA GLY A 74 20.36 1.89 4.24
C GLY A 74 20.30 0.53 4.91
N ALA A 75 20.66 -0.52 4.16
CA ALA A 75 20.69 -1.88 4.69
C ALA A 75 21.82 -2.08 5.72
N TYR A 76 21.55 -2.82 6.78
CA TYR A 76 22.52 -3.29 7.77
C TYR A 76 22.12 -4.67 8.30
N THR A 77 23.01 -5.33 9.04
CA THR A 77 22.68 -6.59 9.74
C THR A 77 21.52 -6.33 10.71
N PRO A 78 20.35 -6.95 10.51
CA PRO A 78 19.22 -6.75 11.40
C PRO A 78 19.55 -7.17 12.84
N PRO A 79 18.89 -6.58 13.85
CA PRO A 79 18.99 -7.04 15.24
C PRO A 79 18.75 -8.55 15.38
N GLU A 80 19.31 -9.15 16.43
CA GLU A 80 19.03 -10.55 16.75
C GLU A 80 17.52 -10.73 17.02
N GLY A 81 16.93 -11.80 16.49
CA GLY A 81 15.50 -12.08 16.60
C GLY A 81 14.65 -11.48 15.48
N THR A 82 15.18 -10.58 14.63
CA THR A 82 14.45 -10.07 13.47
C THR A 82 14.15 -11.19 12.47
N GLU A 83 12.88 -11.30 12.08
CA GLU A 83 12.37 -12.26 11.08
C GLU A 83 11.90 -11.57 9.80
N ILE A 84 11.53 -10.28 9.88
CA ILE A 84 11.07 -9.47 8.74
C ILE A 84 11.97 -8.24 8.58
N VAL A 85 12.35 -7.88 7.35
CA VAL A 85 13.00 -6.61 7.06
C VAL A 85 12.31 -5.86 5.94
N VAL A 86 12.18 -4.56 6.08
CA VAL A 86 11.72 -3.68 4.99
C VAL A 86 12.90 -2.84 4.51
N ARG A 87 13.19 -2.87 3.21
CA ARG A 87 14.36 -2.22 2.61
C ARG A 87 14.02 -1.51 1.32
N ASP A 88 14.72 -0.41 1.06
CA ASP A 88 14.64 0.32 -0.21
C ASP A 88 14.94 -0.59 -1.41
N SER A 89 14.19 -0.41 -2.50
CA SER A 89 14.35 -1.19 -3.74
C SER A 89 15.75 -1.15 -4.35
N THR A 90 16.63 -0.22 -3.98
CA THR A 90 18.04 -0.21 -4.39
C THR A 90 18.91 -1.19 -3.60
N ALA A 91 18.46 -1.67 -2.45
CA ALA A 91 19.16 -2.62 -1.60
C ALA A 91 18.97 -4.08 -2.07
N GLN A 92 19.58 -5.00 -1.32
CA GLN A 92 19.38 -6.45 -1.43
C GLN A 92 18.48 -6.93 -0.27
N PRO A 93 17.67 -7.98 -0.47
CA PRO A 93 16.92 -8.61 0.61
C PRO A 93 17.89 -9.16 1.69
N ALA A 94 17.37 -9.42 2.90
CA ALA A 94 18.17 -10.07 3.94
C ALA A 94 18.05 -11.59 3.80
N ALA A 95 19.18 -12.27 3.66
CA ALA A 95 19.19 -13.71 3.49
C ALA A 95 18.54 -14.43 4.69
N GLY A 96 17.55 -15.27 4.40
CA GLY A 96 16.87 -16.10 5.40
C GLY A 96 15.80 -15.37 6.23
N LEU A 97 15.49 -14.12 5.90
CA LEU A 97 14.41 -13.33 6.52
C LEU A 97 13.37 -12.98 5.46
N TYR A 98 12.12 -12.82 5.89
CA TYR A 98 11.07 -12.29 5.02
C TYR A 98 11.39 -10.83 4.68
N SER A 99 11.58 -10.52 3.40
CA SER A 99 12.10 -9.23 2.93
C SER A 99 11.05 -8.48 2.11
N VAL A 100 10.68 -7.29 2.55
CA VAL A 100 9.76 -6.36 1.87
C VAL A 100 10.55 -5.28 1.12
N CYS A 101 10.24 -5.11 -0.16
CA CYS A 101 10.85 -4.13 -1.05
C CYS A 101 10.06 -2.82 -1.07
N TYR A 102 10.65 -1.74 -0.59
CA TYR A 102 10.07 -0.39 -0.65
C TYR A 102 10.24 0.22 -2.04
N VAL A 103 9.14 0.69 -2.61
CA VAL A 103 9.09 1.46 -3.86
C VAL A 103 8.16 2.67 -3.65
N ASN A 104 8.62 3.87 -4.01
CA ASN A 104 7.73 5.03 -4.06
C ASN A 104 6.94 4.99 -5.39
N GLY A 105 5.63 4.73 -5.31
CA GLY A 105 4.78 4.53 -6.49
C GLY A 105 3.75 5.63 -6.72
N PHE A 106 3.71 6.64 -5.87
CA PHE A 106 2.79 7.78 -6.03
C PHE A 106 3.51 9.13 -6.08
N GLN A 107 4.83 9.14 -5.84
CA GLN A 107 5.69 10.29 -6.05
C GLN A 107 6.96 9.92 -6.80
N THR A 108 7.57 10.89 -7.46
CA THR A 108 8.85 10.70 -8.17
C THR A 108 10.00 10.64 -7.19
N GLN A 109 11.07 9.91 -7.53
CA GLN A 109 12.29 9.94 -6.73
C GLN A 109 13.19 11.15 -7.04
N PRO A 110 13.95 11.68 -6.06
CA PRO A 110 14.84 12.83 -6.27
C PRO A 110 15.85 12.67 -7.40
N GLY A 111 16.27 11.42 -7.69
CA GLY A 111 17.23 11.09 -8.74
C GLY A 111 16.69 11.21 -10.17
N ASP A 112 15.36 11.21 -10.35
CA ASP A 112 14.72 11.10 -11.66
C ASP A 112 14.11 12.41 -12.15
N ARG A 113 14.41 13.53 -11.47
CA ARG A 113 13.77 14.83 -11.70
C ARG A 113 13.74 15.24 -13.18
N ASP A 114 14.87 15.20 -13.87
CA ASP A 114 14.99 15.67 -15.25
C ASP A 114 14.20 14.77 -16.22
N LEU A 115 14.18 13.46 -15.95
CA LEU A 115 13.39 12.49 -16.71
C LEU A 115 11.88 12.76 -16.55
N TRP A 116 11.44 13.02 -15.32
CA TRP A 116 10.04 13.33 -15.03
C TRP A 116 9.58 14.68 -15.59
N LEU A 117 10.43 15.71 -15.54
CA LEU A 117 10.11 17.02 -16.11
C LEU A 117 10.22 17.07 -17.64
N GLY A 118 10.97 16.15 -18.24
CA GLY A 118 11.15 16.04 -19.68
C GLY A 118 10.18 15.04 -20.31
N GLU A 119 10.57 13.77 -20.34
CA GLU A 119 9.90 12.71 -21.12
C GLU A 119 8.58 12.26 -20.49
N ARG A 120 8.39 12.47 -19.19
CA ARG A 120 7.21 12.00 -18.44
C ARG A 120 6.39 13.16 -17.85
N ALA A 121 6.54 14.35 -18.41
CA ALA A 121 6.02 15.60 -17.85
C ALA A 121 4.49 15.70 -17.80
N ASP A 122 3.78 14.82 -18.51
CA ASP A 122 2.33 14.70 -18.52
C ASP A 122 1.79 13.69 -17.49
N LEU A 123 2.66 12.84 -16.93
CA LEU A 123 2.37 11.86 -15.89
C LEU A 123 2.57 12.41 -14.47
N ILE A 124 3.10 13.63 -14.33
CA ILE A 124 3.14 14.34 -13.05
C ILE A 124 1.86 15.18 -12.88
N LEU A 125 1.34 15.22 -11.65
CA LEU A 125 0.18 16.01 -11.29
C LEU A 125 0.50 17.49 -11.47
N ARG A 126 -0.47 18.25 -12.00
CA ARG A 126 -0.30 19.68 -12.28
C ARG A 126 -1.46 20.50 -11.77
N GLU A 127 -1.12 21.64 -11.20
CA GLU A 127 -2.06 22.69 -10.82
C GLU A 127 -1.65 24.00 -11.50
N GLY A 128 -2.58 24.66 -12.19
CA GLY A 128 -2.26 25.88 -12.94
C GLY A 128 -1.13 25.70 -13.98
N GLY A 129 -0.92 24.47 -14.46
CA GLY A 129 0.15 24.10 -15.38
C GLY A 129 1.52 23.87 -14.73
N GLN A 130 1.68 24.09 -13.43
CA GLN A 130 2.92 23.80 -12.69
C GLN A 130 2.90 22.39 -12.10
N PRO A 131 4.04 21.67 -12.03
CA PRO A 131 4.14 20.42 -11.30
C PRO A 131 3.78 20.61 -9.83
N VAL A 132 2.93 19.72 -9.31
CA VAL A 132 2.64 19.66 -7.87
C VAL A 132 3.82 19.01 -7.17
N ILE A 133 4.31 19.66 -6.12
CA ILE A 133 5.44 19.24 -5.30
C ILE A 133 4.93 19.06 -3.88
N ASP A 134 5.38 18.01 -3.22
CA ASP A 134 5.12 17.83 -1.81
C ASP A 134 5.96 18.80 -0.95
N PRO A 135 5.35 19.64 -0.10
CA PRO A 135 6.10 20.51 0.82
C PRO A 135 7.04 19.76 1.78
N SER A 136 6.68 18.53 2.16
CA SER A 136 7.47 17.66 3.03
C SER A 136 8.61 16.97 2.28
N TRP A 137 8.45 16.73 0.97
CA TRP A 137 9.47 16.18 0.07
C TRP A 137 9.67 17.08 -1.16
N PRO A 138 10.37 18.23 -1.02
CA PRO A 138 10.44 19.27 -2.05
C PRO A 138 11.18 18.85 -3.35
N SER A 139 11.83 17.69 -3.32
CA SER A 139 12.48 17.07 -4.49
C SER A 139 11.56 16.13 -5.28
N GLU A 140 10.34 15.87 -4.81
CA GLU A 140 9.44 14.86 -5.35
C GLU A 140 8.17 15.49 -5.93
N PHE A 141 7.83 15.11 -7.15
CA PHE A 141 6.55 15.45 -7.78
C PHE A 141 5.52 14.37 -7.50
N ILE A 142 4.25 14.78 -7.45
CA ILE A 142 3.13 13.84 -7.32
C ILE A 142 2.85 13.21 -8.68
N LEU A 143 2.63 11.89 -8.73
CA LEU A 143 2.21 11.21 -9.94
C LEU A 143 0.71 11.41 -10.19
N ASP A 144 0.33 11.62 -11.43
CA ASP A 144 -1.05 11.90 -11.80
C ASP A 144 -1.84 10.62 -12.05
N THR A 145 -2.54 10.14 -11.01
CA THR A 145 -3.39 8.95 -11.07
C THR A 145 -4.81 9.25 -11.57
N SER A 146 -5.13 10.48 -11.99
CA SER A 146 -6.52 10.93 -12.23
C SER A 146 -7.21 10.31 -13.45
N THR A 147 -6.45 9.73 -14.39
CA THR A 147 -7.02 9.13 -15.61
C THR A 147 -6.49 7.73 -15.85
N ALA A 148 -7.28 6.87 -16.49
CA ALA A 148 -6.89 5.51 -16.80
C ALA A 148 -5.61 5.43 -17.65
N ASP A 149 -5.49 6.26 -18.70
CA ASP A 149 -4.30 6.32 -19.56
C ASP A 149 -3.03 6.62 -18.75
N LYS A 150 -3.09 7.59 -17.85
CA LYS A 150 -1.94 7.94 -17.01
C LYS A 150 -1.60 6.82 -16.04
N ARG A 151 -2.59 6.18 -15.41
CA ARG A 151 -2.36 5.03 -14.52
C ARG A 151 -1.71 3.87 -15.26
N GLU A 152 -2.18 3.50 -16.45
CA GLU A 152 -1.56 2.43 -17.25
C GLU A 152 -0.09 2.73 -17.57
N ARG A 153 0.22 3.98 -17.92
CA ARG A 153 1.58 4.42 -18.26
C ARG A 153 2.49 4.53 -17.03
N ILE A 154 1.96 4.98 -15.88
CA ILE A 154 2.68 4.97 -14.60
C ILE A 154 2.94 3.52 -14.17
N ALA A 155 1.95 2.63 -14.28
CA ALA A 155 2.07 1.22 -13.97
C ALA A 155 3.20 0.58 -14.79
N ALA A 156 3.25 0.84 -16.10
CA ALA A 156 4.32 0.33 -16.96
C ALA A 156 5.72 0.80 -16.54
N ILE A 157 5.85 2.00 -15.98
CA ILE A 157 7.13 2.50 -15.44
C ILE A 157 7.48 1.82 -14.11
N MET A 158 6.50 1.65 -13.22
CA MET A 158 6.69 1.03 -11.90
C MET A 158 6.91 -0.48 -11.99
N GLN A 159 6.42 -1.12 -13.06
CA GLN A 159 6.61 -2.55 -13.31
C GLN A 159 8.10 -2.93 -13.29
N ASP A 160 8.99 -2.08 -13.82
CA ASP A 160 10.43 -2.32 -13.81
C ASP A 160 10.97 -2.42 -12.36
N SER A 161 10.54 -1.53 -11.47
CA SER A 161 10.95 -1.53 -10.05
C SER A 161 10.39 -2.74 -9.31
N ILE A 162 9.11 -3.06 -9.50
CA ILE A 162 8.45 -4.20 -8.84
C ILE A 162 9.08 -5.52 -9.31
N THR A 163 9.30 -5.68 -10.63
CA THR A 163 9.95 -6.87 -11.17
C THR A 163 11.40 -6.99 -10.68
N ALA A 164 12.13 -5.87 -10.58
CA ALA A 164 13.48 -5.88 -10.02
C ALA A 164 13.51 -6.30 -8.54
N CYS A 165 12.46 -6.03 -7.76
CA CYS A 165 12.33 -6.56 -6.40
C CYS A 165 12.17 -8.10 -6.42
N ALA A 166 11.28 -8.63 -7.27
CA ALA A 166 11.12 -10.08 -7.40
C ALA A 166 12.41 -10.77 -7.89
N ASP A 167 13.08 -10.21 -8.90
CA ASP A 167 14.34 -10.75 -9.45
C ASP A 167 15.47 -10.80 -8.40
N LYS A 168 15.46 -9.88 -7.43
CA LYS A 168 16.38 -9.89 -6.29
C LYS A 168 16.01 -10.91 -5.22
N GLY A 169 14.79 -11.43 -5.23
CA GLY A 169 14.26 -12.36 -4.24
C GLY A 169 13.68 -11.69 -3.01
N PHE A 170 13.04 -10.53 -3.16
CA PHE A 170 12.14 -10.01 -2.13
C PHE A 170 10.84 -10.83 -2.11
N ASP A 171 10.24 -11.00 -0.94
CA ASP A 171 9.02 -11.77 -0.72
C ASP A 171 7.76 -10.89 -0.88
N ALA A 172 7.91 -9.59 -0.64
CA ALA A 172 6.81 -8.63 -0.72
C ALA A 172 7.27 -7.26 -1.23
N VAL A 173 6.30 -6.40 -1.53
CA VAL A 173 6.51 -5.00 -1.91
C VAL A 173 5.65 -4.08 -1.05
N GLU A 174 6.21 -2.93 -0.69
CA GLU A 174 5.51 -1.80 -0.11
C GLU A 174 5.52 -0.66 -1.12
N ILE A 175 4.34 -0.19 -1.53
CA ILE A 175 4.23 0.98 -2.41
C ILE A 175 3.88 2.23 -1.60
N ASP A 176 4.83 3.15 -1.50
CA ASP A 176 4.71 4.34 -0.65
C ASP A 176 3.94 5.48 -1.30
N ASN A 177 3.45 6.41 -0.45
CA ASN A 177 2.68 7.60 -0.79
C ASN A 177 1.27 7.33 -1.37
N LEU A 178 0.68 6.20 -0.99
CA LEU A 178 -0.71 5.84 -1.31
C LEU A 178 -1.72 6.94 -0.92
N ASP A 179 -1.42 7.70 0.12
CA ASP A 179 -2.23 8.79 0.70
C ASP A 179 -2.21 10.11 -0.11
N THR A 180 -1.57 10.17 -1.27
CA THR A 180 -1.49 11.40 -2.09
C THR A 180 -2.86 12.00 -2.42
N PHE A 181 -3.92 11.19 -2.52
CA PHE A 181 -5.29 11.70 -2.70
C PHE A 181 -5.81 12.48 -1.50
N TYR A 182 -5.33 12.17 -0.30
CA TYR A 182 -5.70 12.89 0.93
C TYR A 182 -4.99 14.24 0.99
N ARG A 183 -3.71 14.27 0.58
CA ARG A 183 -2.86 15.47 0.63
C ARG A 183 -3.12 16.46 -0.51
N PHE A 184 -3.71 16.00 -1.61
CA PHE A 184 -4.06 16.80 -2.80
C PHE A 184 -5.51 16.54 -3.25
N ASP A 185 -6.44 16.62 -2.31
CA ASP A 185 -7.87 16.27 -2.46
C ASP A 185 -8.66 17.10 -3.47
N GLU A 186 -8.19 18.31 -3.82
CA GLU A 186 -8.75 19.11 -4.91
C GLU A 186 -8.41 18.55 -6.31
N LEU A 187 -7.41 17.68 -6.41
CA LEU A 187 -6.84 17.18 -7.68
C LEU A 187 -6.93 15.66 -7.84
N LEU A 188 -6.87 14.92 -6.73
CA LEU A 188 -6.90 13.46 -6.68
C LEU A 188 -8.02 12.98 -5.77
N THR A 189 -8.54 11.78 -6.05
CA THR A 189 -9.57 11.12 -5.24
C THR A 189 -9.06 9.77 -4.76
N MET A 190 -9.64 9.23 -3.70
CA MET A 190 -9.31 7.89 -3.19
C MET A 190 -9.44 6.83 -4.29
N ASP A 191 -10.50 6.91 -5.11
CA ASP A 191 -10.73 5.96 -6.21
C ASP A 191 -9.65 6.03 -7.30
N HIS A 192 -9.01 7.19 -7.51
CA HIS A 192 -7.86 7.29 -8.42
C HIS A 192 -6.69 6.45 -7.91
N ASN A 193 -6.41 6.51 -6.61
CA ASN A 193 -5.29 5.78 -6.02
C ASN A 193 -5.61 4.31 -5.79
N ILE A 194 -6.85 3.94 -5.44
CA ILE A 194 -7.30 2.53 -5.43
C ILE A 194 -7.11 1.91 -6.82
N ALA A 195 -7.58 2.58 -7.88
CA ALA A 195 -7.41 2.08 -9.25
C ALA A 195 -5.94 1.98 -9.69
N MET A 196 -5.05 2.82 -9.16
CA MET A 196 -3.60 2.70 -9.39
C MET A 196 -3.03 1.51 -8.62
N SER A 197 -3.40 1.35 -7.36
CA SER A 197 -2.92 0.26 -6.51
C SER A 197 -3.34 -1.11 -7.01
N THR A 198 -4.51 -1.26 -7.65
CA THR A 198 -4.90 -2.54 -8.28
C THR A 198 -3.87 -2.98 -9.34
N PHE A 199 -3.31 -2.06 -10.13
CA PHE A 199 -2.21 -2.40 -11.04
C PHE A 199 -0.97 -2.90 -10.28
N TYR A 200 -0.63 -2.27 -9.16
CA TYR A 200 0.53 -2.67 -8.36
C TYR A 200 0.34 -4.04 -7.69
N ALA A 201 -0.86 -4.31 -7.16
CA ALA A 201 -1.21 -5.61 -6.59
C ALA A 201 -1.16 -6.72 -7.65
N ASP A 202 -1.79 -6.50 -8.80
CA ASP A 202 -1.74 -7.45 -9.93
C ASP A 202 -0.30 -7.75 -10.35
N MET A 203 0.57 -6.74 -10.39
CA MET A 203 2.00 -6.90 -10.72
C MET A 203 2.76 -7.68 -9.64
N ALA A 204 2.57 -7.35 -8.36
CA ALA A 204 3.22 -8.03 -7.25
C ALA A 204 2.82 -9.51 -7.22
N HIS A 205 1.52 -9.80 -7.26
CA HIS A 205 0.99 -11.16 -7.26
C HIS A 205 1.44 -11.96 -8.49
N SER A 206 1.46 -11.34 -9.68
CA SER A 206 1.99 -11.98 -10.89
C SER A 206 3.48 -12.30 -10.80
N ALA A 207 4.23 -11.53 -10.01
CA ALA A 207 5.64 -11.78 -9.71
C ALA A 207 5.85 -12.73 -8.52
N GLY A 208 4.77 -13.23 -7.89
CA GLY A 208 4.82 -14.13 -6.75
C GLY A 208 5.14 -13.44 -5.42
N MET A 209 4.98 -12.13 -5.33
CA MET A 209 5.21 -11.32 -4.12
C MET A 209 3.88 -10.87 -3.51
N ALA A 210 3.82 -10.82 -2.18
CA ALA A 210 2.73 -10.12 -1.49
C ALA A 210 2.89 -8.58 -1.61
N ILE A 211 1.81 -7.83 -1.38
CA ILE A 211 1.82 -6.36 -1.41
C ILE A 211 1.21 -5.76 -0.14
N ALA A 212 1.89 -4.76 0.43
CA ALA A 212 1.45 -4.03 1.60
C ALA A 212 0.56 -2.83 1.24
N GLN A 213 -0.52 -2.63 2.00
CA GLN A 213 -1.11 -1.31 2.15
C GLN A 213 -0.16 -0.43 2.98
N LYS A 214 0.30 0.68 2.41
CA LYS A 214 1.11 1.66 3.15
C LYS A 214 0.24 2.78 3.71
N ASN A 215 0.18 2.89 5.04
CA ASN A 215 -0.64 3.86 5.75
C ASN A 215 -2.11 3.85 5.24
N THR A 216 -2.76 5.01 5.23
CA THR A 216 -4.06 5.21 4.56
C THR A 216 -5.18 4.34 5.14
N VAL A 217 -5.38 4.41 6.46
CA VAL A 217 -6.37 3.63 7.22
C VAL A 217 -7.79 3.78 6.65
N GLU A 218 -8.07 4.91 6.00
CA GLU A 218 -9.37 5.27 5.42
C GLU A 218 -9.78 4.39 4.23
N LEU A 219 -8.88 3.55 3.71
CA LEU A 219 -9.26 2.50 2.76
C LEU A 219 -10.14 1.44 3.42
N GLU A 220 -9.99 1.21 4.72
CA GLU A 220 -10.70 0.16 5.47
C GLU A 220 -10.62 -1.19 4.71
N GLU A 221 -11.73 -1.91 4.61
CA GLU A 221 -11.82 -3.18 3.89
C GLU A 221 -11.58 -3.05 2.38
N ARG A 222 -11.72 -1.86 1.79
CA ARG A 222 -11.51 -1.66 0.34
C ARG A 222 -10.07 -1.93 -0.06
N GLY A 223 -9.10 -1.68 0.83
CA GLY A 223 -7.70 -2.00 0.57
C GLY A 223 -7.48 -3.50 0.35
N ARG A 224 -8.08 -4.34 1.21
CA ARG A 224 -8.02 -5.79 1.06
C ARG A 224 -8.90 -6.29 -0.10
N ASP A 225 -10.14 -5.82 -0.17
CA ASP A 225 -11.17 -6.45 -1.00
C ASP A 225 -11.24 -5.91 -2.43
N GLU A 226 -10.93 -4.62 -2.66
CA GLU A 226 -10.92 -4.00 -4.00
C GLU A 226 -9.52 -3.96 -4.62
N VAL A 227 -8.49 -3.64 -3.82
CA VAL A 227 -7.11 -3.57 -4.32
C VAL A 227 -6.43 -4.94 -4.30
N GLY A 228 -6.67 -5.75 -3.26
CA GLY A 228 -5.95 -7.00 -3.04
C GLY A 228 -4.66 -6.82 -2.23
N PHE A 229 -4.61 -5.82 -1.32
CA PHE A 229 -3.52 -5.76 -0.36
C PHE A 229 -3.55 -6.97 0.58
N ASP A 230 -2.39 -7.53 0.85
CA ASP A 230 -2.24 -8.77 1.62
C ASP A 230 -1.98 -8.51 3.12
N PHE A 231 -1.36 -7.38 3.42
CA PHE A 231 -0.98 -6.95 4.77
C PHE A 231 -0.85 -5.42 4.83
N ALA A 232 -0.63 -4.85 6.02
CA ALA A 232 -0.41 -3.41 6.16
C ALA A 232 0.95 -3.06 6.76
N ILE A 233 1.51 -1.94 6.34
CA ILE A 233 2.62 -1.25 7.00
C ILE A 233 2.11 0.12 7.42
N ALA A 234 2.09 0.38 8.73
CA ALA A 234 1.50 1.57 9.32
C ALA A 234 2.56 2.39 10.08
N GLU A 235 2.64 3.67 9.77
CA GLU A 235 3.54 4.62 10.42
C GLU A 235 2.78 5.47 11.43
N THR A 236 3.21 5.43 12.68
CA THR A 236 2.69 6.27 13.77
C THR A 236 1.19 6.04 14.07
N CYS A 237 0.68 4.81 13.90
CA CYS A 237 -0.75 4.50 14.07
C CYS A 237 -1.26 4.84 15.47
N ALA A 238 -0.41 4.72 16.50
CA ALA A 238 -0.83 4.93 17.89
C ALA A 238 -1.11 6.40 18.17
N GLN A 239 -0.35 7.29 17.55
CA GLN A 239 -0.56 8.73 17.68
C GLN A 239 -1.91 9.16 17.10
N TRP A 240 -2.40 8.44 16.09
CA TRP A 240 -3.66 8.72 15.41
C TRP A 240 -4.84 7.87 15.89
N ASN A 241 -4.59 6.92 16.80
CA ASN A 241 -5.59 5.95 17.26
C ASN A 241 -6.15 5.11 16.10
N GLU A 242 -5.27 4.67 15.20
CA GLU A 242 -5.60 3.91 13.97
C GLU A 242 -5.13 2.46 14.04
N CYS A 243 -4.35 2.08 15.07
CA CYS A 243 -3.74 0.75 15.14
C CYS A 243 -4.77 -0.38 15.09
N GLY A 244 -5.85 -0.26 15.87
CA GLY A 244 -6.95 -1.23 15.88
C GLY A 244 -7.66 -1.34 14.53
N ASP A 245 -7.79 -0.25 13.78
CA ASP A 245 -8.47 -0.24 12.48
C ASP A 245 -7.67 -1.03 11.43
N TYR A 246 -6.33 -0.97 11.45
CA TYR A 246 -5.50 -1.85 10.62
C TYR A 246 -5.63 -3.32 11.04
N VAL A 247 -5.63 -3.61 12.35
CA VAL A 247 -5.77 -4.97 12.89
C VAL A 247 -7.14 -5.56 12.53
N ASP A 248 -8.22 -4.77 12.55
CA ASP A 248 -9.56 -5.21 12.18
C ASP A 248 -9.63 -5.66 10.71
N VAL A 249 -8.82 -5.07 9.81
CA VAL A 249 -8.78 -5.42 8.38
C VAL A 249 -7.81 -6.56 8.08
N TYR A 250 -6.59 -6.50 8.63
CA TYR A 250 -5.45 -7.35 8.25
C TYR A 250 -5.02 -8.36 9.32
N GLY A 251 -5.65 -8.35 10.50
CA GLY A 251 -5.37 -9.27 11.59
C GLY A 251 -3.93 -9.15 12.09
N GLU A 252 -3.23 -10.29 12.16
CA GLU A 252 -1.85 -10.39 12.66
C GLU A 252 -0.80 -9.87 11.64
N HIS A 253 -1.21 -9.51 10.42
CA HIS A 253 -0.33 -9.05 9.35
C HIS A 253 -0.31 -7.51 9.26
N VAL A 254 0.06 -6.86 10.36
CA VAL A 254 0.26 -5.40 10.42
C VAL A 254 1.65 -5.12 10.97
N LEU A 255 2.52 -4.50 10.18
CA LEU A 255 3.83 -4.04 10.61
C LEU A 255 3.72 -2.55 11.01
N ALA A 256 3.75 -2.26 12.31
CA ALA A 256 3.63 -0.91 12.82
C ALA A 256 4.98 -0.33 13.25
N VAL A 257 5.29 0.87 12.77
CA VAL A 257 6.48 1.64 13.17
C VAL A 257 6.07 2.95 13.83
N GLU A 258 6.50 3.12 15.07
CA GLU A 258 6.44 4.38 15.80
C GLU A 258 7.79 5.10 15.70
N TYR A 259 7.79 6.42 15.92
CA TYR A 259 9.00 7.23 15.77
C TYR A 259 9.42 7.95 17.05
N THR A 260 10.74 8.04 17.26
CA THR A 260 11.33 8.69 18.45
C THR A 260 10.94 10.15 18.61
N ASP A 261 10.63 10.84 17.51
CA ASP A 261 10.21 12.25 17.50
C ASP A 261 8.70 12.46 17.77
N ALA A 262 7.93 11.37 17.86
CA ALA A 262 6.49 11.38 18.21
C ALA A 262 6.22 11.01 19.68
N GLN A 263 7.26 10.66 20.44
CA GLN A 263 7.14 10.09 21.80
C GLN A 263 6.53 11.04 22.84
N ASP A 264 6.60 12.36 22.62
CA ASP A 264 5.97 13.35 23.50
C ASP A 264 4.43 13.32 23.44
N ARG A 265 3.86 12.69 22.40
CA ARG A 265 2.40 12.57 22.22
C ARG A 265 1.90 11.25 22.78
N VAL A 266 2.49 10.14 22.33
CA VAL A 266 2.17 8.78 22.79
C VAL A 266 3.49 8.04 23.04
N PRO A 267 3.88 7.83 24.32
CA PRO A 267 5.09 7.10 24.64
C PRO A 267 5.01 5.64 24.17
N PHE A 268 6.10 5.11 23.62
CA PHE A 268 6.15 3.76 23.06
C PHE A 268 5.76 2.67 24.06
N ALA A 269 6.15 2.82 25.33
CA ALA A 269 5.72 1.91 26.39
C ALA A 269 4.19 1.86 26.60
N GLN A 270 3.46 2.92 26.25
CA GLN A 270 1.99 2.91 26.26
C GLN A 270 1.45 2.16 25.05
N VAL A 271 2.06 2.35 23.87
CA VAL A 271 1.72 1.60 22.65
C VAL A 271 1.90 0.10 22.89
N CYS A 272 3.06 -0.31 23.40
CA CYS A 272 3.35 -1.70 23.78
C CYS A 272 2.37 -2.33 24.77
N ALA A 273 1.71 -1.52 25.60
CA ALA A 273 0.76 -2.00 26.60
C ALA A 273 -0.70 -1.98 26.11
N ALA A 274 -0.96 -1.38 24.93
CA ALA A 274 -2.29 -1.22 24.39
C ALA A 274 -2.76 -2.53 23.72
N SER A 275 -4.01 -2.91 23.98
CA SER A 275 -4.56 -4.20 23.53
C SER A 275 -4.87 -4.26 22.02
N ASP A 276 -4.92 -3.10 21.38
CA ASP A 276 -5.18 -2.89 19.96
C ASP A 276 -3.91 -2.59 19.15
N SER A 277 -2.73 -2.66 19.80
CA SER A 277 -1.47 -2.53 19.07
C SER A 277 -1.14 -3.82 18.32
N PRO A 278 -0.63 -3.71 17.07
CA PRO A 278 -0.10 -4.85 16.34
C PRO A 278 1.01 -5.55 17.10
N GLU A 279 1.10 -6.86 16.95
CA GLU A 279 2.18 -7.65 17.55
C GLU A 279 3.54 -7.35 16.89
N SER A 280 3.57 -7.12 15.58
CA SER A 280 4.77 -6.62 14.89
C SER A 280 4.87 -5.11 15.04
N LEU A 281 5.42 -4.64 16.16
CA LEU A 281 5.54 -3.23 16.50
C LEU A 281 6.97 -2.84 16.86
N ILE A 282 7.48 -1.75 16.28
CA ILE A 282 8.81 -1.20 16.57
C ILE A 282 8.79 0.31 16.80
N LEU A 283 9.81 0.80 17.50
CA LEU A 283 10.17 2.22 17.57
C LEU A 283 11.47 2.46 16.79
N ARG A 284 11.45 3.40 15.85
CA ARG A 284 12.62 3.78 15.05
C ARG A 284 12.92 5.27 15.11
N ASP A 285 14.15 5.62 14.73
CA ASP A 285 14.47 7.00 14.38
C ASP A 285 13.80 7.38 13.04
N ARG A 286 13.34 8.64 12.91
CA ARG A 286 12.61 9.14 11.71
C ARG A 286 13.37 8.96 10.39
N ASN A 287 14.70 8.96 10.44
CA ASN A 287 15.54 8.85 9.24
C ASN A 287 15.92 7.40 8.91
N LEU A 288 15.44 6.44 9.70
CA LEU A 288 15.65 5.00 9.54
C LEU A 288 17.12 4.66 9.30
N VAL A 289 18.03 5.33 10.01
CA VAL A 289 19.46 5.24 9.71
C VAL A 289 20.02 3.85 10.05
N PRO A 290 21.13 3.42 9.41
CA PRO A 290 21.75 2.16 9.75
C PRO A 290 22.30 2.10 11.17
N ALA A 291 22.32 0.89 11.77
CA ALA A 291 22.96 0.66 13.06
C ALA A 291 24.42 1.17 13.07
N GLY A 292 24.81 1.81 14.17
CA GLY A 292 26.13 2.43 14.33
C GLY A 292 26.28 3.83 13.70
N ARG A 293 25.24 4.36 13.05
CA ARG A 293 25.18 5.76 12.61
C ARG A 293 24.64 6.65 13.72
N SER A 294 25.08 7.91 13.75
CA SER A 294 24.53 8.91 14.67
C SER A 294 23.03 9.07 14.43
N GLY A 295 22.24 9.02 15.49
CA GLY A 295 20.78 9.12 15.44
C GLY A 295 20.06 7.77 15.32
N TYR A 296 20.78 6.65 15.19
CA TYR A 296 20.17 5.32 15.18
C TYR A 296 19.38 5.07 16.46
N HIS A 297 18.13 4.63 16.30
CA HIS A 297 17.31 4.12 17.39
C HIS A 297 16.48 2.94 16.93
N TYR A 298 16.50 1.83 17.66
CA TYR A 298 15.67 0.66 17.42
C TYR A 298 15.24 0.11 18.78
N GLU A 299 13.94 -0.06 18.97
CA GLU A 299 13.36 -0.67 20.16
C GLU A 299 12.12 -1.49 19.73
N THR A 300 11.89 -2.59 20.42
CA THR A 300 10.73 -3.49 20.24
C THR A 300 10.06 -3.72 21.59
N CYS A 301 8.82 -4.15 21.52
CA CYS A 301 8.11 -4.88 22.55
C CYS A 301 7.43 -6.08 21.88
#